data_AF-A0A4R0H6U3-F1
#
_entry.id   AF-A0A4R0H6U3-F1
#
_cell.length_a   1.000
_cell.length_b   1.000
_cell.length_c   1.000
_cell.angle_alpha   90.00
_cell.angle_beta   90.00
_cell.angle_gamma   90.00
#
_symmetry.space_group_name_H-M   'P 1'
#
loop_
_entity.id
_entity.type
_entity.pdbx_description
1 polymer ?
#
loop_
_entity_poly.entity_id
_entity_poly.type
_entity_poly.pdbx_seq_one_letter_code
_entity_poly.pdbx_strand_id
1 'polypeptide(L)'
;MTVNPIPEGYHSVTPWIIGHDTAGLMDFLAAAFDAVDLGGRVVGPDGFIQHAEMRIGDSVVMMFDHPGWPPRQAFLRLYVPDVHETLEKVVAAGGTVVTEPTHLFWGDVVGRVHDAYGNLYWVHTRIEAVDEQELIRRLGDETFLKAMEYVQSSLYRPEA
;
A
#
# COMPACT_ATOMS: atom_id res chain seq x y z
N MET A 1 -9.37 -9.13 -33.14
CA MET A 1 -8.13 -9.60 -32.47
C MET A 1 -8.49 -9.83 -31.02
N THR A 2 -8.47 -11.07 -30.51
CA THR A 2 -8.76 -11.39 -29.11
C THR A 2 -7.47 -11.42 -28.31
N VAL A 3 -7.19 -10.30 -27.67
CA VAL A 3 -6.01 -9.96 -26.84
C VAL A 3 -6.56 -8.90 -25.88
N ASN A 4 -6.49 -8.97 -24.55
CA ASN A 4 -5.53 -9.57 -23.63
C ASN A 4 -6.27 -10.03 -22.34
N PRO A 5 -6.00 -11.23 -21.77
CA PRO A 5 -6.74 -11.72 -20.61
C PRO A 5 -6.35 -11.06 -19.28
N ILE A 6 -5.09 -10.66 -19.05
CA ILE A 6 -4.65 -9.83 -17.90
C ILE A 6 -3.34 -9.00 -18.16
N PRO A 7 -3.27 -7.90 -18.96
CA PRO A 7 -2.38 -6.67 -18.81
C PRO A 7 -2.76 -5.38 -19.65
N GLU A 8 -2.51 -4.11 -19.31
CA GLU A 8 -1.63 -3.46 -18.32
C GLU A 8 -2.29 -2.60 -17.21
N GLY A 9 -1.74 -2.70 -15.98
CA GLY A 9 -2.29 -2.15 -14.71
C GLY A 9 -2.83 -3.15 -13.65
N TYR A 10 -2.64 -4.47 -13.80
CA TYR A 10 -3.66 -5.49 -13.51
C TYR A 10 -3.72 -6.10 -12.10
N HIS A 11 -4.88 -6.69 -11.76
CA HIS A 11 -5.09 -7.52 -10.55
C HIS A 11 -5.97 -8.78 -10.84
N SER A 12 -5.44 -9.97 -10.55
CA SER A 12 -6.19 -11.26 -10.45
C SER A 12 -6.25 -11.81 -9.03
N VAL A 13 -5.56 -11.14 -8.11
CA VAL A 13 -5.35 -11.55 -6.73
C VAL A 13 -6.01 -10.52 -5.83
N THR A 14 -6.72 -11.02 -4.82
CA THR A 14 -7.37 -10.22 -3.79
C THR A 14 -6.77 -10.65 -2.45
N PRO A 15 -5.85 -9.86 -1.88
CA PRO A 15 -5.17 -10.24 -0.65
C PRO A 15 -6.17 -10.25 0.51
N TRP A 16 -5.89 -11.13 1.49
CA TRP A 16 -6.56 -11.12 2.78
C TRP A 16 -5.63 -10.50 3.82
N ILE A 17 -6.13 -9.51 4.55
CA ILE A 17 -5.51 -9.00 5.79
C ILE A 17 -6.25 -9.65 6.96
N ILE A 18 -5.50 -10.34 7.82
CA ILE A 18 -6.09 -11.05 8.97
C ILE A 18 -5.61 -10.38 10.25
N GLY A 19 -6.55 -9.91 11.07
CA GLY A 19 -6.25 -9.11 12.24
C GLY A 19 -7.15 -9.42 13.43
N HIS A 20 -7.26 -8.42 14.31
CA HIS A 20 -8.09 -8.45 15.51
C HIS A 20 -9.02 -7.23 15.63
N ASP A 21 -8.88 -6.25 14.72
CA ASP A 21 -9.73 -5.07 14.63
C ASP A 21 -9.90 -4.66 13.15
N THR A 22 -10.71 -5.43 12.44
CA THR A 22 -11.02 -5.21 11.03
C THR A 22 -11.86 -3.95 10.85
N ALA A 23 -12.69 -3.58 11.84
CA ALA A 23 -13.49 -2.35 11.76
C ALA A 23 -12.60 -1.11 11.71
N GLY A 24 -11.64 -1.00 12.64
CA GLY A 24 -10.70 0.11 12.64
C GLY A 24 -9.76 0.11 11.42
N LEU A 25 -9.37 -1.07 10.92
CA LEU A 25 -8.63 -1.16 9.66
C LEU A 25 -9.43 -0.58 8.49
N MET A 26 -10.74 -0.86 8.42
CA MET A 26 -11.60 -0.28 7.39
C MET A 26 -11.67 1.24 7.48
N ASP A 27 -11.81 1.78 8.69
CA ASP A 27 -11.83 3.23 8.92
C ASP A 27 -10.50 3.89 8.52
N PHE A 28 -9.37 3.25 8.84
CA PHE A 28 -8.05 3.70 8.42
C PHE A 28 -7.92 3.72 6.89
N LEU A 29 -8.30 2.63 6.21
CA LEU A 29 -8.19 2.54 4.75
C LEU A 29 -9.08 3.59 4.06
N ALA A 30 -10.27 3.84 4.58
CA ALA A 30 -11.17 4.87 4.07
C ALA A 30 -10.54 6.27 4.20
N ALA A 31 -9.94 6.59 5.34
CA ALA A 31 -9.33 7.90 5.59
C ALA A 31 -7.98 8.10 4.86
N ALA A 32 -7.15 7.05 4.79
CA ALA A 32 -5.79 7.13 4.27
C ALA A 32 -5.71 7.00 2.75
N PHE A 33 -6.55 6.15 2.15
CA PHE A 33 -6.46 5.77 0.74
C PHE A 33 -7.77 5.97 -0.03
N ASP A 34 -8.72 6.72 0.55
CA ASP A 34 -10.05 6.93 -0.02
C ASP A 34 -10.76 5.60 -0.36
N ALA A 35 -10.49 4.56 0.45
CA ALA A 35 -10.99 3.22 0.20
C ALA A 35 -12.52 3.15 0.39
N VAL A 36 -13.17 2.36 -0.45
CA VAL A 36 -14.63 2.23 -0.48
C VAL A 36 -15.05 0.86 0.04
N ASP A 37 -15.92 0.84 1.05
CA ASP A 37 -16.58 -0.38 1.51
C ASP A 37 -17.50 -0.93 0.41
N LEU A 38 -17.32 -2.20 0.05
CA LEU A 38 -18.12 -2.87 -0.97
C LEU A 38 -19.42 -3.48 -0.44
N GLY A 39 -19.65 -3.39 0.86
CA GLY A 39 -20.75 -4.02 1.55
C GLY A 39 -20.52 -5.52 1.75
N GLY A 40 -21.54 -6.21 2.26
CA GLY A 40 -21.45 -7.65 2.51
C GLY A 40 -20.64 -8.03 3.76
N ARG A 41 -20.32 -7.07 4.63
CA ARG A 41 -19.71 -7.32 5.94
C ARG A 41 -20.51 -8.37 6.72
N VAL A 42 -19.85 -9.44 7.13
CA VAL A 42 -20.41 -10.50 7.99
C VAL A 42 -19.86 -10.33 9.39
N VAL A 43 -20.76 -10.14 10.37
CA VAL A 43 -20.40 -10.05 11.79
C VAL A 43 -20.88 -11.31 12.50
N GLY A 44 -19.96 -11.97 13.18
CA GLY A 44 -20.24 -13.15 13.99
C GLY A 44 -21.01 -12.82 15.28
N PRO A 45 -21.60 -13.82 15.95
CA PRO A 45 -22.30 -13.62 17.23
C PRO A 45 -21.38 -13.16 18.37
N ASP A 46 -20.07 -13.33 18.21
CA ASP A 46 -19.00 -12.84 19.09
C ASP A 46 -18.63 -11.37 18.83
N GLY A 47 -19.22 -10.74 17.81
CA GLY A 47 -18.96 -9.35 17.42
C GLY A 47 -17.77 -9.17 16.47
N PHE A 48 -17.02 -10.24 16.17
CA PHE A 48 -15.90 -10.20 15.25
C PHE A 48 -16.37 -10.12 13.79
N ILE A 49 -15.62 -9.40 12.96
CA ILE A 49 -15.86 -9.39 11.51
C ILE A 49 -15.31 -10.69 10.93
N GLN A 50 -16.18 -11.53 10.37
CA GLN A 50 -15.80 -12.78 9.72
C GLN A 50 -15.45 -12.61 8.24
N HIS A 51 -15.92 -11.52 7.63
CA HIS A 51 -15.63 -11.14 6.26
C HIS A 51 -15.98 -9.67 6.04
N ALA A 52 -15.09 -8.93 5.39
CA ALA A 52 -15.33 -7.61 4.83
C ALA A 52 -14.44 -7.39 3.60
N GLU A 53 -14.85 -6.48 2.72
CA GLU A 53 -14.14 -6.16 1.49
C GLU A 53 -14.06 -4.63 1.32
N MET A 54 -12.87 -4.12 1.03
CA MET A 54 -12.68 -2.72 0.68
C MET A 54 -11.97 -2.59 -0.66
N ARG A 55 -12.40 -1.62 -1.47
CA ARG A 55 -11.72 -1.26 -2.73
C ARG A 55 -10.80 -0.07 -2.52
N ILE A 56 -9.54 -0.22 -2.93
CA ILE A 56 -8.53 0.83 -2.98
C ILE A 56 -8.16 1.04 -4.45
N GLY A 57 -8.47 2.21 -5.00
CA GLY A 57 -8.38 2.44 -6.45
C GLY A 57 -9.26 1.45 -7.23
N ASP A 58 -8.65 0.54 -7.96
CA ASP A 58 -9.30 -0.53 -8.72
C ASP A 58 -9.10 -1.94 -8.11
N SER A 59 -8.36 -2.06 -7.01
CA SER A 59 -8.08 -3.31 -6.30
C SER A 59 -9.01 -3.55 -5.13
N VAL A 60 -9.36 -4.80 -4.87
CA VAL A 60 -10.09 -5.20 -3.66
C VAL A 60 -9.11 -5.82 -2.66
N VAL A 61 -9.30 -5.52 -1.38
CA VAL A 61 -8.63 -6.15 -0.24
C VAL A 61 -9.71 -6.74 0.67
N MET A 62 -9.57 -8.03 0.98
CA MET A 62 -10.46 -8.74 1.91
C MET A 62 -9.86 -8.75 3.30
N MET A 63 -10.71 -8.82 4.32
CA MET A 63 -10.26 -8.78 5.71
C MET A 63 -11.23 -9.45 6.67
N PHE A 64 -10.68 -9.98 7.77
CA PHE A 64 -11.45 -10.53 8.88
C PHE A 64 -10.64 -10.59 10.18
N ASP A 65 -11.37 -10.69 11.28
CA ASP A 65 -10.86 -10.86 12.62
C ASP A 65 -10.73 -12.34 12.98
N HIS A 66 -9.59 -12.74 13.53
CA HIS A 66 -9.43 -14.08 14.07
C HIS A 66 -8.57 -14.09 15.34
N PRO A 67 -9.18 -14.10 16.54
CA PRO A 67 -8.45 -13.94 17.80
C PRO A 67 -7.48 -15.09 18.10
N GLY A 68 -7.71 -16.28 17.51
CA GLY A 68 -6.85 -17.45 17.69
C GLY A 68 -5.67 -17.54 16.71
N TRP A 69 -5.58 -16.64 15.72
CA TRP A 69 -4.53 -16.70 14.70
C TRP A 69 -3.56 -15.53 14.87
N PRO A 70 -2.27 -15.73 14.58
CA PRO A 70 -1.35 -14.59 14.52
C PRO A 70 -1.79 -13.65 13.38
N PRO A 71 -1.69 -12.32 13.57
CA PRO A 71 -1.99 -11.37 12.52
C PRO A 71 -1.22 -11.68 11.24
N ARG A 72 -1.91 -11.62 10.09
CA ARG A 72 -1.32 -11.75 8.76
C ARG A 72 -1.32 -10.39 8.11
N GLN A 73 -0.28 -9.63 8.40
CA GLN A 73 -0.03 -8.30 7.86
C GLN A 73 0.31 -8.39 6.37
N ALA A 74 -0.12 -7.40 5.59
CA ALA A 74 0.16 -7.31 4.17
C ALA A 74 1.26 -6.27 3.90
N PHE A 75 2.06 -6.55 2.86
CA PHE A 75 2.87 -5.53 2.20
C PHE A 75 2.21 -5.22 0.85
N LEU A 76 1.48 -4.10 0.79
CA LEU A 76 0.70 -3.73 -0.38
C LEU A 76 1.42 -2.66 -1.18
N ARG A 77 1.47 -2.87 -2.49
CA ARG A 77 1.98 -1.88 -3.44
C ARG A 77 0.79 -1.23 -4.14
N LEU A 78 0.71 0.09 -4.09
CA LEU A 78 -0.37 0.84 -4.74
C LEU A 78 0.16 2.10 -5.43
N TYR A 79 -0.54 2.51 -6.49
CA TYR A 79 -0.36 3.81 -7.12
C TYR A 79 -1.39 4.79 -6.60
N VAL A 80 -0.93 6.02 -6.35
CA VAL A 80 -1.77 7.14 -5.93
C VAL A 80 -1.51 8.36 -6.82
N PRO A 81 -2.47 9.28 -6.95
CA PRO A 81 -2.27 10.50 -7.72
C PRO A 81 -1.13 11.37 -7.18
N ASP A 82 -0.96 11.43 -5.85
CA ASP A 82 0.12 12.16 -5.19
C ASP A 82 0.58 11.43 -3.90
N VAL A 83 1.86 11.09 -3.86
CA VAL A 83 2.49 10.46 -2.69
C VAL A 83 2.43 11.39 -1.48
N HIS A 84 2.71 12.69 -1.61
CA HIS A 84 2.80 13.61 -0.47
C HIS A 84 1.43 13.77 0.21
N GLU A 85 0.38 14.04 -0.57
CA GLU A 85 -0.98 14.15 -0.05
C GLU A 85 -1.40 12.85 0.66
N THR A 86 -1.07 11.69 0.07
CA THR A 86 -1.37 10.38 0.66
C THR A 86 -0.65 10.19 2.00
N LEU A 87 0.62 10.57 2.11
CA LEU A 87 1.36 10.48 3.38
C LEU A 87 0.73 11.35 4.47
N GLU A 88 0.30 12.56 4.13
CA GLU A 88 -0.39 13.46 5.07
C GLU A 88 -1.71 12.84 5.57
N LYS A 89 -2.52 12.28 4.67
CA LYS A 89 -3.75 11.55 5.03
C LYS A 89 -3.47 10.36 5.93
N VAL A 90 -2.43 9.58 5.62
CA VAL A 90 -2.04 8.41 6.42
C VAL A 90 -1.65 8.82 7.84
N VAL A 91 -0.84 9.88 8.00
CA VAL A 91 -0.46 10.39 9.33
C VAL A 91 -1.68 10.91 10.09
N ALA A 92 -2.58 11.62 9.41
CA ALA A 92 -3.83 12.09 10.02
C ALA A 92 -4.75 10.94 10.47
N ALA A 93 -4.71 9.80 9.77
CA ALA A 93 -5.44 8.58 10.11
C ALA A 93 -4.75 7.74 11.20
N GLY A 94 -3.62 8.19 11.75
CA GLY A 94 -2.88 7.49 12.80
C GLY A 94 -1.81 6.52 12.31
N GLY A 95 -1.48 6.54 11.01
CA GLY A 95 -0.36 5.82 10.44
C GLY A 95 0.98 6.54 10.63
N THR A 96 2.07 5.88 10.25
CA THR A 96 3.44 6.39 10.39
C THR A 96 4.20 6.29 9.07
N VAL A 97 4.87 7.36 8.68
CA VAL A 97 5.79 7.35 7.53
C VAL A 97 7.09 6.66 7.94
N VAL A 98 7.51 5.65 7.17
CA VAL A 98 8.80 4.95 7.38
C VAL A 98 9.79 5.15 6.24
N THR A 99 9.32 5.65 5.11
CA THR A 99 10.19 6.07 4.01
C THR A 99 9.61 7.33 3.43
N GLU A 100 10.38 8.42 3.53
CA GLU A 100 10.00 9.71 2.99
C GLU A 100 9.91 9.66 1.45
N PRO A 101 9.11 10.55 0.84
CA PRO A 101 8.96 10.62 -0.61
C PRO A 101 10.32 10.73 -1.31
N THR A 102 10.67 9.69 -2.06
CA THR A 102 11.98 9.56 -2.69
C THR A 102 11.81 9.32 -4.19
N HIS A 103 12.46 10.15 -5.00
CA HIS A 103 12.47 9.99 -6.44
C HIS A 103 13.47 8.90 -6.86
N LEU A 104 12.98 7.89 -7.58
CA LEU A 104 13.77 6.75 -8.02
C LEU A 104 14.06 6.77 -9.52
N PHE A 105 15.10 6.03 -9.93
CA PHE A 105 15.67 6.13 -11.28
C PHE A 105 14.68 5.82 -12.41
N TRP A 106 13.63 5.06 -12.12
CA TRP A 106 12.58 4.72 -13.09
C TRP A 106 11.44 5.74 -13.21
N GLY A 107 11.57 6.92 -12.59
CA GLY A 107 10.64 8.04 -12.79
C GLY A 107 9.43 8.05 -11.87
N ASP A 108 9.40 7.17 -10.86
CA ASP A 108 8.40 7.22 -9.80
C ASP A 108 8.99 7.90 -8.56
N VAL A 109 8.15 8.70 -7.90
CA VAL A 109 8.34 9.05 -6.48
C VAL A 109 7.66 7.98 -5.65
N VAL A 110 8.36 7.50 -4.63
CA VAL A 110 7.86 6.43 -3.75
C VAL A 110 7.96 6.82 -2.30
N GLY A 111 7.03 6.31 -1.49
CA GLY A 111 7.05 6.41 -0.04
C GLY A 111 6.55 5.12 0.60
N ARG A 112 6.86 4.89 1.88
CA ARG A 112 6.32 3.74 2.62
C ARG A 112 5.70 4.20 3.92
N VAL A 113 4.55 3.64 4.24
CA VAL A 113 3.78 3.96 5.45
C VAL A 113 3.31 2.70 6.16
N HIS A 114 3.26 2.76 7.49
CA HIS A 114 2.63 1.76 8.36
C HIS A 114 1.27 2.24 8.84
N ASP A 115 0.35 1.31 8.97
CA ASP A 115 -0.86 1.51 9.77
C ASP A 115 -0.68 1.00 11.21
N ALA A 116 -1.65 1.29 12.07
CA ALA A 116 -1.66 0.82 13.46
C ALA A 116 -1.85 -0.72 13.59
N TYR A 117 -2.24 -1.39 12.51
CA TYR A 117 -2.48 -2.84 12.42
C TYR A 117 -1.22 -3.59 11.95
N GLY A 118 -0.17 -2.84 11.59
CA GLY A 118 1.15 -3.25 11.13
C GLY A 118 1.20 -3.74 9.68
N ASN A 119 0.24 -3.35 8.84
CA ASN A 119 0.38 -3.46 7.40
C ASN A 119 1.34 -2.37 6.89
N LEU A 120 2.12 -2.73 5.88
CA LEU A 120 3.03 -1.82 5.20
C LEU A 120 2.50 -1.52 3.80
N TYR A 121 2.50 -0.25 3.44
CA TYR A 121 2.05 0.21 2.13
C TYR A 121 3.21 0.88 1.40
N TRP A 122 3.51 0.41 0.19
CA TRP A 122 4.44 1.06 -0.73
C TRP A 122 3.63 1.89 -1.72
N VAL A 123 3.64 3.21 -1.52
CA VAL A 123 2.90 4.16 -2.34
C VAL A 123 3.80 4.68 -3.45
N HIS A 124 3.25 4.76 -4.65
CA HIS A 124 3.95 5.21 -5.84
C HIS A 124 3.15 6.29 -6.56
N THR A 125 3.83 7.30 -7.08
CA THR A 125 3.30 8.20 -8.11
C THR A 125 4.33 8.26 -9.22
N ARG A 126 3.89 8.02 -10.46
CA ARG A 126 4.74 8.22 -11.63
C ARG A 126 4.78 9.69 -11.99
N ILE A 127 5.96 10.28 -12.00
CA ILE A 127 6.15 11.69 -12.36
C ILE A 127 6.79 11.84 -13.75
N GLU A 128 7.46 10.83 -14.26
CA GLU A 128 8.03 10.83 -15.61
C GLU A 128 8.06 9.43 -16.24
N ALA A 129 8.00 9.38 -17.57
CA ALA A 129 8.22 8.16 -18.33
C ALA A 129 9.69 8.12 -18.77
N VAL A 130 10.42 7.13 -18.28
CA VAL A 130 11.85 6.97 -18.54
C VAL A 130 12.06 5.83 -19.53
N ASP A 131 12.75 6.10 -20.63
CA ASP A 131 13.12 5.06 -21.59
C ASP A 131 14.28 4.19 -21.07
N GLU A 132 14.55 3.08 -21.76
CA GLU A 132 15.58 2.12 -21.36
C GLU A 132 16.99 2.74 -21.31
N GLN A 133 17.31 3.66 -22.21
CA GLN A 133 18.64 4.28 -22.26
C GLN A 133 18.85 5.20 -21.06
N GLU A 134 17.83 5.99 -20.74
CA GLU A 134 17.86 6.89 -19.59
C GLU A 134 17.79 6.11 -18.26
N LEU A 135 17.03 5.02 -18.19
CA LEU A 135 17.04 4.09 -17.05
C LEU A 135 18.46 3.58 -16.76
N ILE A 136 19.16 3.09 -17.78
CA ILE A 136 20.54 2.59 -17.66
C ILE A 136 21.49 3.71 -17.25
N ARG A 137 21.34 4.92 -17.80
CA ARG A 137 22.15 6.08 -17.42
C ARG A 137 21.97 6.42 -15.94
N ARG A 138 20.72 6.45 -15.46
CA ARG A 138 20.38 6.80 -14.07
C ARG A 138 20.78 5.73 -13.06
N LEU A 139 20.83 4.45 -13.45
CA LEU A 139 21.38 3.39 -12.61
C LEU A 139 22.85 3.63 -12.21
N GLY A 140 23.61 4.38 -13.02
CA GLY A 140 24.98 4.78 -12.72
C GLY A 140 25.12 6.14 -12.02
N ASP A 141 24.01 6.84 -11.77
CA ASP A 141 24.01 8.17 -11.15
C ASP A 141 24.04 8.05 -9.62
N GLU A 142 24.99 8.74 -8.99
CA GLU A 142 25.19 8.71 -7.55
C GLU A 142 23.94 9.15 -6.77
N THR A 143 23.14 10.05 -7.34
CA THR A 143 21.90 10.54 -6.73
C THR A 143 20.89 9.41 -6.58
N PHE A 144 20.67 8.65 -7.65
CA PHE A 144 19.69 7.57 -7.65
C PHE A 144 20.20 6.33 -6.91
N LEU A 145 21.51 6.08 -6.90
CA LEU A 145 22.12 5.03 -6.08
C LEU A 145 21.89 5.30 -4.59
N LYS A 146 22.13 6.53 -4.11
CA LYS A 146 21.85 6.94 -2.73
C LYS A 146 20.36 6.87 -2.40
N ALA A 147 19.50 7.25 -3.35
CA ALA A 147 18.05 7.14 -3.19
C ALA A 147 17.60 5.68 -3.02
N MET A 148 18.16 4.76 -3.82
CA MET A 148 17.89 3.32 -3.67
C MET A 148 18.42 2.78 -2.34
N GLU A 149 19.65 3.14 -1.95
CA GLU A 149 20.23 2.73 -0.68
C GLU A 149 19.36 3.21 0.50
N TYR A 150 18.87 4.44 0.45
CA TYR A 150 17.92 4.96 1.43
C TYR A 150 16.62 4.15 1.46
N VAL A 151 15.98 3.89 0.31
CA VAL A 151 14.74 3.10 0.26
C VAL A 151 14.95 1.65 0.71
N GLN A 152 16.13 1.07 0.48
CA GLN A 152 16.45 -0.30 0.92
C GLN A 152 16.78 -0.37 2.41
N SER A 153 17.46 0.65 2.95
CA SER A 153 17.89 0.72 4.35
C SER A 153 16.83 1.28 5.29
N SER A 154 15.87 2.06 4.75
CA SER A 154 14.77 2.58 5.55
C SER A 154 13.95 1.44 6.14
N LEU A 155 13.67 1.58 7.42
CA LEU A 155 13.25 0.47 8.28
C LEU A 155 11.95 -0.15 7.78
N TYR A 156 11.85 -1.48 7.91
CA TYR A 156 10.60 -2.20 7.73
C TYR A 156 9.59 -1.92 8.86
N ARG A 157 10.02 -1.35 10.00
CA ARG A 157 9.18 -0.90 11.13
C ARG A 157 9.75 0.38 11.72
N PRO A 158 8.94 1.38 12.14
CA PRO A 158 9.47 2.46 12.96
C PRO A 158 10.11 1.87 14.23
N GLU A 159 11.22 2.44 14.71
CA GLU A 159 11.75 2.07 16.03
C GLU A 159 10.65 2.30 17.09
N ALA A 160 10.44 1.28 17.94
CA ALA A 160 9.39 1.25 18.95
C ALA A 160 9.62 2.28 20.07
#